data_AF-A0A5J4VDG0-F1
#
_entry.id   AF-A0A5J4VDG0-F1
#
_cell.length_a   1.000
_cell.length_b   1.000
_cell.length_c   1.000
_cell.angle_alpha   90.00
_cell.angle_beta   90.00
_cell.angle_gamma   90.00
#
_symmetry.space_group_name_H-M   'P 1'
#
loop_
_entity.id
_entity.type
_entity.pdbx_description
1 polymer ?
#
loop_
_entity_poly.entity_id
_entity_poly.type
_entity_poly.pdbx_seq_one_letter_code
_entity_poly.pdbx_strand_id
1 'polypeptide(L)'
;MPLVFTILSIVASMLVIDYNEAIFICGYRSVIMGLCQLCVIVIVNPPAQNLIGVYPNFKTDISTNPIWNDISHFTTHHELRVQMLEKAVDFVTVLNQIVLYGTSKNDPETLTGDSQIDDLASPRTIKKGSQTQKIQYEPTDIFVNREGDELLEHRVYSINGPFNGLEALFALFIQSAQMILEEARDPDTPMPGLPTTAVQDMATLLIYDMKGGNVQYRAAIVQQQTDTINLWRTLLIIIFAVSIVTTFIGYVFCLVPERTILYHVAEGSAKMRELDPAADASDRTGMGASAWKDEYSCDCIRLDREHQKMLISLAGLCRAIDGTMNVAEQYSKLQQLMQAKPTADGLAILEMMDQVEKEREEVRASLGSAGGDQKILLDVTAAFDQSKLQILGKIIVRLLSIVIRQTFSALADEEHLIIKYKVSHIHKKLHQTQHAAFIRKVQTIALHVAKEARISNKQVHSSFAQKIIQLYAGWLIDHVSKIDRELSALLIGKAPESELDSDIEAHEHLVVPHSYTSFLDSDNASIQDRNLFERMKKMLKLSTKKANN
;
A
#
# COMPACT_ATOMS: atom_id res chain seq x y z
N MET A 1 2.13 -0.58 19.06
CA MET A 1 0.95 -0.19 19.87
C MET A 1 -0.37 -0.27 19.10
N PRO A 2 -0.53 0.29 17.88
CA PRO A 2 -1.80 0.20 17.15
C PRO A 2 -2.27 -1.23 16.89
N LEU A 3 -1.35 -2.12 16.47
CA LEU A 3 -1.65 -3.54 16.26
C LEU A 3 -2.17 -4.23 17.54
N VAL A 4 -1.55 -3.95 18.69
CA VAL A 4 -1.94 -4.52 19.99
C VAL A 4 -3.34 -4.04 20.37
N PHE A 5 -3.64 -2.76 20.19
CA PHE A 5 -4.96 -2.20 20.42
C PHE A 5 -6.04 -2.87 19.54
N THR A 6 -5.76 -3.05 18.24
CA THR A 6 -6.67 -3.73 17.31
C THR A 6 -6.92 -5.18 17.72
N ILE A 7 -5.88 -5.95 18.06
CA ILE A 7 -6.02 -7.34 18.52
C ILE A 7 -6.89 -7.42 19.77
N LEU A 8 -6.61 -6.57 20.78
CA LEU A 8 -7.40 -6.57 22.02
C LEU A 8 -8.84 -6.16 21.79
N SER A 9 -9.09 -5.25 20.85
CA SER A 9 -10.45 -4.83 20.48
C SER A 9 -11.23 -5.97 19.82
N ILE A 10 -10.60 -6.72 18.91
CA ILE A 10 -11.21 -7.90 18.28
C ILE A 10 -11.52 -8.97 19.33
N VAL A 11 -10.56 -9.27 20.22
CA VAL A 11 -10.77 -10.25 21.30
C VAL A 11 -11.91 -9.83 22.22
N ALA A 12 -11.97 -8.54 22.59
CA ALA A 12 -13.08 -8.02 23.39
C ALA A 12 -14.43 -8.17 22.67
N SER A 13 -14.49 -7.88 21.36
CA SER A 13 -15.71 -8.06 20.57
C SER A 13 -16.14 -9.53 20.46
N MET A 14 -15.21 -10.46 20.24
CA MET A 14 -15.51 -11.89 20.18
C MET A 14 -16.07 -12.39 21.52
N LEU A 15 -15.45 -12.01 22.65
CA LEU A 15 -15.95 -12.37 23.96
C LEU A 15 -17.39 -11.88 24.20
N VAL A 16 -17.73 -10.67 23.71
CA VAL A 16 -19.10 -10.14 23.84
C VAL A 16 -20.11 -10.97 23.05
N ILE A 17 -19.76 -11.40 21.85
CA ILE A 17 -20.61 -12.25 21.00
C ILE A 17 -20.89 -13.59 21.70
N ASP A 18 -19.85 -14.26 22.21
CA ASP A 18 -19.98 -15.54 22.90
C ASP A 18 -20.95 -15.43 24.11
N TYR A 19 -20.88 -14.34 24.89
CA TYR A 19 -21.84 -14.14 25.99
C TYR A 19 -23.28 -13.88 25.53
N ASN A 20 -23.48 -13.18 24.39
CA ASN A 20 -24.83 -12.98 23.85
C ASN A 20 -25.48 -14.31 23.46
N GLU A 21 -24.71 -15.19 22.85
CA GLU A 21 -25.14 -16.53 22.47
C GLU A 21 -25.47 -17.36 23.73
N ALA A 22 -24.63 -17.30 24.78
CA ALA A 22 -24.93 -17.92 26.07
C ALA A 22 -26.23 -17.40 26.72
N ILE A 23 -26.48 -16.09 26.66
CA ILE A 23 -27.70 -15.47 27.21
C ILE A 23 -28.93 -15.95 26.44
N PHE A 24 -28.82 -16.05 25.12
CA PHE A 24 -29.88 -16.58 24.26
C PHE A 24 -30.18 -18.04 24.61
N ILE A 25 -29.17 -18.92 24.61
CA ILE A 25 -29.31 -20.35 24.92
C ILE A 25 -29.91 -20.54 26.33
N CYS A 26 -29.48 -19.74 27.32
CA CYS A 26 -30.03 -19.76 28.67
C CYS A 26 -31.52 -19.37 28.71
N GLY A 27 -31.94 -18.39 27.91
CA GLY A 27 -33.35 -18.05 27.75
C GLY A 27 -34.14 -19.14 27.03
N TYR A 28 -33.53 -19.70 25.99
CA TYR A 28 -34.10 -20.75 25.15
C TYR A 28 -34.40 -22.03 25.93
N ARG A 29 -33.52 -22.42 26.87
CA ARG A 29 -33.73 -23.52 27.82
C ARG A 29 -35.10 -23.45 28.51
N SER A 30 -35.51 -22.26 28.96
CA SER A 30 -36.82 -22.09 29.64
C SER A 30 -38.01 -22.36 28.72
N VAL A 31 -37.87 -22.06 27.42
CA VAL A 31 -38.92 -22.33 26.42
C VAL A 31 -39.08 -23.84 26.21
N ILE A 32 -37.96 -24.57 26.10
CA ILE A 32 -37.99 -26.02 25.93
C ILE A 32 -38.53 -26.73 27.19
N MET A 33 -38.23 -26.23 28.39
CA MET A 33 -38.86 -26.75 29.62
C MET A 33 -40.39 -26.58 29.59
N GLY A 34 -40.90 -25.44 29.09
CA GLY A 34 -42.33 -25.26 28.86
C GLY A 34 -42.92 -26.24 27.85
N LEU A 35 -42.15 -26.60 26.83
CA LEU A 35 -42.54 -27.61 25.85
C LEU A 35 -42.57 -29.03 26.43
N CYS A 36 -41.63 -29.37 27.32
CA CYS A 36 -41.67 -30.63 28.08
C CYS A 36 -42.96 -30.71 28.90
N GLN A 37 -43.31 -29.64 29.61
CA GLN A 37 -44.57 -29.57 30.38
C GLN A 37 -45.80 -29.72 29.49
N LEU A 38 -45.81 -29.08 28.31
CA LEU A 38 -46.89 -29.23 27.35
C LEU A 38 -47.03 -30.69 26.89
N CYS A 39 -45.92 -31.35 26.54
CA CYS A 39 -45.94 -32.74 26.12
C CYS A 39 -46.48 -33.65 27.23
N VAL A 40 -46.07 -33.44 28.48
CA VAL A 40 -46.62 -34.14 29.65
C VAL A 40 -48.13 -33.96 29.77
N ILE A 41 -48.63 -32.72 29.69
CA ILE A 41 -50.07 -32.45 29.78
C ILE A 41 -50.84 -33.18 28.68
N VAL A 42 -50.29 -33.23 27.47
CA VAL A 42 -50.94 -33.87 26.33
C VAL A 42 -50.83 -35.41 26.37
N ILE A 43 -49.83 -35.96 27.06
CA ILE A 43 -49.75 -37.41 27.36
C ILE A 43 -50.80 -37.80 28.41
N VAL A 44 -50.88 -37.02 29.50
CA VAL A 44 -51.74 -37.28 30.67
C VAL A 44 -53.22 -36.96 30.39
N ASN A 45 -53.47 -35.96 29.55
CA ASN A 45 -54.80 -35.52 29.15
C ASN A 45 -54.86 -35.40 27.62
N PRO A 46 -54.93 -36.54 26.90
CA PRO A 46 -54.82 -36.54 25.45
C PRO A 46 -56.02 -35.87 24.78
N PRO A 47 -55.81 -35.19 23.64
CA PRO A 47 -56.90 -34.54 22.94
C PRO A 47 -57.85 -35.59 22.34
N ALA A 48 -59.16 -35.26 22.34
CA ALA A 48 -60.20 -36.15 21.81
C ALA A 48 -60.11 -36.37 20.29
N GLN A 49 -59.40 -35.48 19.58
CA GLN A 49 -59.15 -35.54 18.14
C GLN A 49 -57.78 -34.93 17.84
N ASN A 50 -57.23 -35.19 16.66
CA ASN A 50 -55.99 -34.53 16.22
C ASN A 50 -56.21 -33.01 16.20
N LEU A 51 -55.42 -32.27 16.99
CA LEU A 51 -55.58 -30.82 17.14
C LEU A 51 -55.04 -30.05 15.94
N ILE A 52 -53.98 -30.57 15.32
CA ILE A 52 -53.39 -30.05 14.10
C ILE A 52 -53.41 -31.21 13.12
N GLY A 53 -54.10 -31.03 11.97
CA GLY A 53 -54.26 -31.94 10.81
C GLY A 53 -54.45 -33.45 11.09
N VAL A 54 -54.05 -34.30 10.14
CA VAL A 54 -54.06 -35.77 10.25
C VAL A 54 -52.63 -36.29 10.19
N TYR A 55 -52.17 -37.03 11.21
CA TYR A 55 -50.89 -37.75 11.17
C TYR A 55 -50.86 -38.72 9.97
N PRO A 56 -49.75 -38.83 9.21
CA PRO A 56 -48.40 -38.26 9.43
C PRO A 56 -48.09 -36.94 8.70
N ASN A 57 -49.06 -36.06 8.45
CA ASN A 57 -48.84 -34.88 7.58
C ASN A 57 -48.16 -33.66 8.25
N PHE A 58 -47.32 -33.86 9.27
CA PHE A 58 -46.59 -32.77 9.93
C PHE A 58 -45.09 -32.89 9.73
N LYS A 59 -44.59 -32.24 8.68
CA LYS A 59 -43.16 -32.00 8.55
C LYS A 59 -42.95 -30.53 8.25
N THR A 60 -42.20 -29.87 9.11
CA THR A 60 -41.83 -28.47 8.92
C THR A 60 -40.42 -28.41 8.38
N ASP A 61 -40.26 -28.36 7.06
CA ASP A 61 -38.95 -28.38 6.39
C ASP A 61 -38.09 -27.12 6.65
N ILE A 62 -38.68 -26.08 7.26
CA ILE A 62 -38.00 -24.81 7.58
C ILE A 62 -37.33 -24.86 8.97
N SER A 63 -37.77 -25.76 9.86
CA SER A 63 -37.25 -25.83 11.23
C SER A 63 -36.07 -26.79 11.32
N THR A 64 -34.96 -26.31 11.88
CA THR A 64 -33.80 -27.14 12.23
C THR A 64 -33.95 -27.79 13.60
N ASN A 65 -34.91 -27.33 14.41
CA ASN A 65 -35.13 -27.85 15.75
C ASN A 65 -35.80 -29.23 15.72
N PRO A 66 -35.24 -30.26 16.39
CA PRO A 66 -35.73 -31.63 16.35
C PRO A 66 -37.10 -31.85 17.02
N ILE A 67 -37.58 -30.86 17.79
CA ILE A 67 -38.88 -30.90 18.46
C ILE A 67 -39.92 -30.10 17.67
N TRP A 68 -39.54 -29.03 16.98
CA TRP A 68 -40.48 -28.19 16.22
C TRP A 68 -40.62 -28.58 14.75
N ASN A 69 -39.67 -29.31 14.20
CA ASN A 69 -39.84 -29.93 12.88
C ASN A 69 -40.91 -31.03 12.87
N ASP A 70 -41.29 -31.52 14.06
CA ASP A 70 -42.23 -32.60 14.32
C ASP A 70 -43.23 -32.24 15.43
N ILE A 71 -44.43 -31.81 15.04
CA ILE A 71 -45.51 -31.44 15.97
C ILE A 71 -46.41 -32.63 16.34
N SER A 72 -45.91 -33.87 16.28
CA SER A 72 -46.69 -35.08 16.54
C SER A 72 -47.24 -35.18 17.98
N HIS A 73 -46.77 -34.33 18.90
CA HIS A 73 -47.35 -34.19 20.23
C HIS A 73 -48.84 -33.74 20.21
N PHE A 74 -49.33 -33.14 19.11
CA PHE A 74 -50.75 -32.76 18.95
C PHE A 74 -51.65 -33.85 18.35
N THR A 75 -51.10 -35.05 18.12
CA THR A 75 -51.85 -36.17 17.54
C THR A 75 -52.53 -37.02 18.62
N THR A 76 -53.45 -37.88 18.21
CA THR A 76 -54.06 -38.90 19.08
C THR A 76 -53.14 -40.10 19.33
N HIS A 77 -52.05 -40.24 18.57
CA HIS A 77 -51.11 -41.36 18.67
C HIS A 77 -50.21 -41.24 19.90
N HIS A 78 -50.41 -42.16 20.85
CA HIS A 78 -49.72 -42.17 22.14
C HIS A 78 -48.20 -42.27 22.04
N GLU A 79 -47.69 -43.27 21.29
CA GLU A 79 -46.25 -43.52 21.14
C GLU A 79 -45.50 -42.27 20.64
N LEU A 80 -46.08 -41.52 19.71
CA LEU A 80 -45.48 -40.31 19.18
C LEU A 80 -45.45 -39.18 20.20
N ARG A 81 -46.50 -39.04 21.04
CA ARG A 81 -46.49 -38.05 22.12
C ARG A 81 -45.39 -38.33 23.13
N VAL A 82 -45.22 -39.61 23.49
CA VAL A 82 -44.13 -40.07 24.38
C VAL A 82 -42.77 -39.81 23.74
N GLN A 83 -42.61 -40.12 22.45
CA GLN A 83 -41.37 -39.83 21.71
C GLN A 83 -41.06 -38.33 21.66
N MET A 84 -42.08 -37.46 21.56
CA MET A 84 -41.85 -36.02 21.57
C MET A 84 -41.40 -35.49 22.93
N LEU A 85 -41.93 -36.04 24.03
CA LEU A 85 -41.45 -35.72 25.37
C LEU A 85 -39.98 -36.15 25.54
N GLU A 86 -39.63 -37.35 25.07
CA GLU A 86 -38.24 -37.86 25.10
C GLU A 86 -37.29 -36.91 24.36
N LYS A 87 -37.60 -36.57 23.11
CA LYS A 87 -36.82 -35.59 22.32
C LYS A 87 -36.67 -34.25 23.05
N ALA A 88 -37.74 -33.76 23.70
CA ALA A 88 -37.71 -32.50 24.43
C ALA A 88 -36.84 -32.55 25.69
N VAL A 89 -36.89 -33.67 26.43
CA VAL A 89 -36.07 -33.92 27.63
C VAL A 89 -34.58 -34.04 27.26
N ASP A 90 -34.26 -34.77 26.20
CA ASP A 90 -32.88 -34.91 25.72
C ASP A 90 -32.33 -33.53 25.31
N PHE A 91 -33.09 -32.80 24.50
CA PHE A 91 -32.69 -31.48 24.01
C PHE A 91 -32.46 -30.48 25.15
N VAL A 92 -33.36 -30.41 26.14
CA VAL A 92 -33.19 -29.48 27.27
C VAL A 92 -32.03 -29.88 28.19
N THR A 93 -31.73 -31.16 28.28
CA THR A 93 -30.59 -31.68 29.05
C THR A 93 -29.27 -31.26 28.42
N VAL A 94 -29.13 -31.43 27.10
CA VAL A 94 -27.95 -30.98 26.35
C VAL A 94 -27.83 -29.45 26.39
N LEU A 95 -28.94 -28.71 26.17
CA LEU A 95 -28.95 -27.25 26.32
C LEU A 95 -28.47 -26.82 27.71
N ASN A 96 -28.92 -27.50 28.78
CA ASN A 96 -28.48 -27.20 30.13
C ASN A 96 -26.96 -27.36 30.26
N GLN A 97 -26.40 -28.46 29.76
CA GLN A 97 -24.95 -28.68 29.76
C GLN A 97 -24.19 -27.59 28.99
N ILE A 98 -24.67 -27.19 27.81
CA ILE A 98 -24.08 -26.12 27.00
C ILE A 98 -24.09 -24.78 27.76
N VAL A 99 -25.18 -24.45 28.45
CA VAL A 99 -25.26 -23.22 29.25
C VAL A 99 -24.24 -23.26 30.39
N LEU A 100 -24.15 -24.37 31.12
CA LEU A 100 -23.31 -24.45 32.32
C LEU A 100 -21.82 -24.55 31.98
N TYR A 101 -21.47 -25.38 31.00
CA TYR A 101 -20.10 -25.80 30.71
C TYR A 101 -19.52 -25.23 29.41
N GLY A 102 -20.38 -24.68 28.54
CA GLY A 102 -20.00 -24.14 27.23
C GLY A 102 -20.06 -25.18 26.10
N THR A 103 -19.85 -24.72 24.87
CA THR A 103 -19.82 -25.56 23.67
C THR A 103 -18.43 -26.10 23.37
N SER A 104 -18.32 -27.39 23.06
CA SER A 104 -17.13 -27.98 22.45
C SER A 104 -17.48 -28.43 21.03
N LYS A 105 -17.01 -27.72 20.00
CA LYS A 105 -17.34 -28.00 18.59
C LYS A 105 -16.95 -29.41 18.09
N ASN A 106 -16.17 -30.15 18.89
CA ASN A 106 -15.68 -31.48 18.55
C ASN A 106 -16.24 -32.57 19.49
N ASP A 107 -17.19 -32.26 20.36
CA ASP A 107 -17.78 -33.22 21.30
C ASP A 107 -19.21 -33.59 20.86
N PRO A 108 -19.40 -34.80 20.29
CA PRO A 108 -20.72 -35.27 19.86
C PRO A 108 -21.74 -35.32 21.00
N GLU A 109 -21.29 -35.45 22.26
CA GLU A 109 -22.15 -35.50 23.44
C GLU A 109 -22.74 -34.12 23.80
N THR A 110 -22.26 -33.06 23.15
CA THR A 110 -22.74 -31.68 23.35
C THR A 110 -23.59 -31.15 22.19
N LEU A 111 -23.97 -32.00 21.23
CA LEU A 111 -24.79 -31.60 20.09
C LEU A 111 -26.28 -31.76 20.40
N THR A 112 -27.04 -30.71 20.15
CA THR A 112 -28.51 -30.70 20.33
C THR A 112 -29.24 -31.33 19.14
N GLY A 113 -28.58 -31.44 17.98
CA GLY A 113 -29.19 -31.87 16.73
C GLY A 113 -29.94 -30.75 16.00
N ASP A 114 -29.94 -29.54 16.55
CA ASP A 114 -30.42 -28.32 15.88
C ASP A 114 -29.21 -27.55 15.36
N SER A 115 -28.99 -27.58 14.03
CA SER A 115 -27.81 -26.96 13.42
C SER A 115 -27.68 -25.46 13.73
N GLN A 116 -28.80 -24.74 13.93
CA GLN A 116 -28.73 -23.31 14.27
C GLN A 116 -28.26 -23.07 15.70
N ILE A 117 -28.57 -24.00 16.62
CA ILE A 117 -28.10 -23.93 18.01
C ILE A 117 -26.68 -24.45 18.12
N ASP A 118 -26.37 -25.55 17.41
CA ASP A 118 -25.06 -26.19 17.42
C ASP A 118 -23.96 -25.32 16.76
N ASP A 119 -24.34 -24.38 15.88
CA ASP A 119 -23.44 -23.38 15.30
C ASP A 119 -23.06 -22.25 16.28
N LEU A 120 -23.83 -22.04 17.35
CA LEU A 120 -23.56 -21.02 18.36
C LEU A 120 -22.39 -21.43 19.27
N ALA A 121 -21.62 -20.45 19.73
CA ALA A 121 -20.58 -20.60 20.73
C ALA A 121 -21.07 -20.12 22.11
N SER A 122 -21.09 -21.03 23.08
CA SER A 122 -21.36 -20.69 24.48
C SER A 122 -20.07 -20.79 25.29
N PRO A 123 -19.64 -19.73 26.00
CA PRO A 123 -18.56 -19.83 26.97
C PRO A 123 -19.09 -20.52 28.23
N ARG A 124 -18.20 -21.15 28.98
CA ARG A 124 -18.53 -21.67 30.31
C ARG A 124 -19.07 -20.57 31.23
N THR A 125 -20.33 -20.68 31.65
CA THR A 125 -20.98 -19.68 32.52
C THR A 125 -20.78 -19.97 34.00
N ILE A 126 -20.59 -21.23 34.42
CA ILE A 126 -20.24 -21.57 35.81
C ILE A 126 -18.75 -21.32 36.04
N LYS A 127 -18.42 -20.36 36.91
CA LYS A 127 -17.04 -20.08 37.34
C LYS A 127 -16.97 -20.09 38.87
N LYS A 128 -15.79 -20.43 39.40
CA LYS A 128 -15.59 -20.46 40.86
C LYS A 128 -15.82 -19.07 41.44
N GLY A 129 -16.74 -18.97 42.39
CA GLY A 129 -17.13 -17.74 43.08
C GLY A 129 -18.06 -16.82 42.27
N SER A 130 -18.50 -17.20 41.06
CA SER A 130 -19.43 -16.38 40.28
C SER A 130 -20.85 -16.45 40.82
N GLN A 131 -21.65 -15.42 40.57
CA GLN A 131 -23.07 -15.42 40.95
C GLN A 131 -23.85 -16.56 40.28
N THR A 132 -23.47 -16.96 39.06
CA THR A 132 -24.02 -18.13 38.37
C THR A 132 -23.76 -19.43 39.15
N GLN A 133 -22.57 -19.63 39.73
CA GLN A 133 -22.29 -20.79 40.57
C GLN A 133 -23.17 -20.79 41.83
N LYS A 134 -23.34 -19.62 42.45
CA LYS A 134 -24.18 -19.47 43.65
C LYS A 134 -25.63 -19.84 43.38
N ILE A 135 -26.22 -19.25 42.33
CA ILE A 135 -27.59 -19.56 41.92
C ILE A 135 -27.74 -21.04 41.55
N GLN A 136 -26.72 -21.66 40.95
CA GLN A 136 -26.79 -23.07 40.56
C GLN A 136 -26.79 -24.03 41.75
N TYR A 137 -26.01 -23.76 42.79
CA TYR A 137 -25.68 -24.78 43.81
C TYR A 137 -25.88 -24.36 45.27
N GLU A 138 -25.99 -23.07 45.60
CA GLU A 138 -26.14 -22.64 46.99
C GLU A 138 -27.56 -22.94 47.51
N PRO A 139 -27.71 -23.34 48.80
CA PRO A 139 -29.01 -23.52 49.43
C PRO A 139 -29.87 -22.26 49.27
N THR A 140 -31.05 -22.43 48.69
CA THR A 140 -31.98 -21.36 48.35
C THR A 140 -33.37 -21.76 48.82
N ASP A 141 -34.06 -20.85 49.51
CA ASP A 141 -35.43 -21.09 49.98
C ASP A 141 -36.46 -20.89 48.87
N ILE A 142 -36.23 -19.90 48.00
CA ILE A 142 -37.14 -19.54 46.90
C ILE A 142 -36.42 -18.83 45.76
N PHE A 143 -36.83 -19.15 44.54
CA PHE A 143 -36.61 -18.29 43.38
C PHE A 143 -37.91 -17.60 42.96
N VAL A 144 -38.09 -16.34 43.35
CA VAL A 144 -39.32 -15.58 43.06
C VAL A 144 -39.49 -15.38 41.56
N ASN A 145 -40.65 -15.80 41.02
CA ASN A 145 -41.02 -15.60 39.61
C ASN A 145 -42.11 -14.55 39.44
N ARG A 146 -43.11 -14.54 40.33
CA ARG A 146 -44.18 -13.53 40.40
C ARG A 146 -44.24 -12.93 41.79
N GLU A 147 -44.69 -11.69 41.85
CA GLU A 147 -44.93 -10.99 43.12
C GLU A 147 -45.91 -11.79 43.99
N GLY A 148 -45.54 -12.05 45.25
CA GLY A 148 -46.35 -12.80 46.20
C GLY A 148 -46.15 -14.32 46.17
N ASP A 149 -45.31 -14.87 45.28
CA ASP A 149 -44.96 -16.31 45.31
C ASP A 149 -44.27 -16.69 46.65
N GLU A 150 -43.59 -15.75 47.29
CA GLU A 150 -42.95 -15.89 48.61
C GLU A 150 -43.93 -16.08 49.77
N LEU A 151 -45.21 -15.75 49.58
CA LEU A 151 -46.27 -15.90 50.58
C LEU A 151 -46.96 -17.27 50.52
N LEU A 152 -46.65 -18.08 49.49
CA LEU A 152 -47.28 -19.37 49.26
C LEU A 152 -46.52 -20.49 49.97
N GLU A 153 -47.14 -21.06 50.98
CA GLU A 153 -46.68 -22.31 51.60
C GLU A 153 -46.84 -23.49 50.62
N HIS A 154 -45.88 -24.41 50.61
CA HIS A 154 -45.90 -25.62 49.76
C HIS A 154 -46.12 -25.35 48.26
N ARG A 155 -45.58 -24.23 47.75
CA ARG A 155 -45.78 -23.79 46.36
C ARG A 155 -45.26 -24.79 45.32
N VAL A 156 -44.15 -25.48 45.60
CA VAL A 156 -43.66 -26.61 44.81
C VAL A 156 -44.08 -27.89 45.49
N TYR A 157 -44.72 -28.78 44.74
CA TYR A 157 -45.48 -29.91 45.29
C TYR A 157 -44.65 -30.82 46.22
N SER A 158 -43.47 -31.27 45.79
CA SER A 158 -42.61 -32.18 46.56
C SER A 158 -41.48 -31.50 47.36
N ILE A 159 -41.37 -30.17 47.34
CA ILE A 159 -40.27 -29.46 48.02
C ILE A 159 -40.77 -28.79 49.30
N ASN A 160 -40.20 -29.20 50.43
CA ASN A 160 -40.44 -28.61 51.74
C ASN A 160 -39.12 -28.05 52.29
N GLY A 161 -38.98 -26.72 52.32
CA GLY A 161 -37.78 -26.03 52.81
C GLY A 161 -36.74 -25.72 51.72
N PRO A 162 -35.50 -25.37 52.11
CA PRO A 162 -34.45 -24.99 51.17
C PRO A 162 -34.00 -26.13 50.28
N PHE A 163 -33.57 -25.79 49.07
CA PHE A 163 -33.01 -26.72 48.08
C PHE A 163 -31.67 -26.20 47.55
N ASN A 164 -30.83 -27.09 46.99
CA ASN A 164 -29.47 -26.77 46.55
C ASN A 164 -29.46 -26.07 45.18
N GLY A 165 -30.02 -24.86 45.12
CA GLY A 165 -30.02 -23.99 43.96
C GLY A 165 -30.78 -24.55 42.76
N LEU A 166 -30.51 -23.96 41.59
CA LEU A 166 -31.20 -24.29 40.34
C LEU A 166 -30.95 -25.72 39.87
N GLU A 167 -29.80 -26.31 40.22
CA GLU A 167 -29.46 -27.70 39.87
C GLU A 167 -30.47 -28.68 40.47
N ALA A 168 -30.81 -28.51 41.76
CA ALA A 168 -31.75 -29.40 42.44
C ALA A 168 -33.15 -29.35 41.80
N LEU A 169 -33.60 -28.15 41.42
CA LEU A 169 -34.88 -27.96 40.73
C LEU A 169 -34.87 -28.56 39.32
N PHE A 170 -33.78 -28.38 38.58
CA PHE A 170 -33.63 -28.94 37.24
C PHE A 170 -33.57 -30.47 37.28
N ALA A 171 -32.83 -31.05 38.23
CA ALA A 171 -32.77 -32.49 38.44
C ALA A 171 -34.16 -33.06 38.78
N LEU A 172 -34.91 -32.43 39.69
CA LEU A 172 -36.27 -32.86 40.01
C LEU A 172 -37.21 -32.77 38.79
N PHE A 173 -37.06 -31.72 37.97
CA PHE A 173 -37.85 -31.56 36.74
C PHE A 173 -37.56 -32.69 35.73
N ILE A 174 -36.29 -32.98 35.46
CA ILE A 174 -35.89 -34.04 34.54
C ILE A 174 -36.28 -35.42 35.07
N GLN A 175 -36.04 -35.68 36.35
CA GLN A 175 -36.45 -36.94 36.99
C GLN A 175 -37.96 -37.16 36.89
N SER A 176 -38.76 -36.11 37.12
CA SER A 176 -40.22 -36.18 36.98
C SER A 176 -40.64 -36.47 35.54
N ALA A 177 -39.99 -35.85 34.55
CA ALA A 177 -40.25 -36.14 33.14
C ALA A 177 -39.89 -37.58 32.77
N GLN A 178 -38.77 -38.10 33.28
CA GLN A 178 -38.33 -39.48 33.07
C GLN A 178 -39.29 -40.50 33.69
N MET A 179 -39.78 -40.26 34.91
CA MET A 179 -40.79 -41.13 35.53
C MET A 179 -42.05 -41.22 34.67
N ILE A 180 -42.53 -40.08 34.14
CA ILE A 180 -43.69 -40.05 33.24
C ILE A 180 -43.40 -40.78 31.92
N LEU A 181 -42.19 -40.64 31.36
CA LEU A 181 -41.78 -41.36 30.15
C LEU A 181 -41.76 -42.87 30.36
N GLU A 182 -41.22 -43.34 31.49
CA GLU A 182 -41.17 -44.76 31.83
C GLU A 182 -42.57 -45.35 32.00
N GLU A 183 -43.42 -44.69 32.80
CA GLU A 183 -44.81 -45.11 33.02
C GLU A 183 -45.63 -45.07 31.72
N ALA A 184 -45.41 -44.08 30.85
CA ALA A 184 -46.15 -43.95 29.59
C ALA A 184 -45.68 -44.95 28.51
N ARG A 185 -44.50 -45.56 28.64
CA ARG A 185 -44.00 -46.58 27.71
C ARG A 185 -44.52 -47.97 28.01
N ASP A 186 -44.79 -48.26 29.28
CA ASP A 186 -45.25 -49.56 29.70
C ASP A 186 -46.77 -49.71 29.47
N PRO A 187 -47.20 -50.58 28.54
CA PRO A 187 -48.63 -50.79 28.28
C PRO A 187 -49.39 -51.40 29.46
N ASP A 188 -48.69 -52.02 30.42
CA ASP A 188 -49.28 -52.67 31.59
C ASP A 188 -49.40 -51.70 32.80
N THR A 189 -48.78 -50.51 32.72
CA THR A 189 -48.85 -49.49 33.77
C THR A 189 -50.00 -48.51 33.52
N PRO A 190 -50.86 -48.22 34.52
CA PRO A 190 -51.91 -47.21 34.37
C PRO A 190 -51.30 -45.83 34.06
N MET A 191 -51.82 -45.18 33.01
CA MET A 191 -51.35 -43.85 32.60
C MET A 191 -51.36 -42.85 33.78
N PRO A 192 -50.30 -42.04 33.94
CA PRO A 192 -50.25 -41.02 34.97
C PRO A 192 -51.39 -40.03 34.77
N GLY A 193 -52.05 -39.66 35.87
CA GLY A 193 -53.10 -38.65 35.89
C GLY A 193 -52.54 -37.27 36.26
N LEU A 194 -53.36 -36.23 36.12
CA LEU A 194 -53.00 -34.90 36.62
C LEU A 194 -52.60 -34.90 38.11
N PRO A 195 -53.21 -35.69 39.02
CA PRO A 195 -52.81 -35.73 40.42
C PRO A 195 -51.47 -36.44 40.69
N THR A 196 -50.87 -37.10 39.70
CA THR A 196 -49.59 -37.80 39.88
C THR A 196 -48.51 -36.81 40.31
N THR A 197 -47.72 -37.19 41.32
CA THR A 197 -46.67 -36.36 41.92
C THR A 197 -45.72 -35.79 40.88
N ALA A 198 -45.22 -36.60 39.94
CA ALA A 198 -44.33 -36.16 38.87
C ALA A 198 -44.95 -35.05 37.98
N VAL A 199 -46.24 -35.15 37.67
CA VAL A 199 -46.96 -34.16 36.86
C VAL A 199 -47.12 -32.85 37.64
N GLN A 200 -47.45 -32.94 38.93
CA GLN A 200 -47.58 -31.80 39.83
C GLN A 200 -46.23 -31.11 40.07
N ASP A 201 -45.15 -31.88 40.24
CA ASP A 201 -43.80 -31.36 40.42
C ASP A 201 -43.35 -30.57 39.19
N MET A 202 -43.46 -31.11 37.98
CA MET A 202 -43.06 -30.37 36.78
C MET A 202 -43.89 -29.08 36.59
N ALA A 203 -45.21 -29.13 36.85
CA ALA A 203 -46.09 -27.98 36.73
C ALA A 203 -45.74 -26.88 37.74
N THR A 204 -45.64 -27.25 39.02
CA THR A 204 -45.40 -26.30 40.11
C THR A 204 -43.98 -25.74 40.07
N LEU A 205 -42.96 -26.56 39.76
CA LEU A 205 -41.60 -26.09 39.51
C LEU A 205 -41.57 -24.99 38.45
N LEU A 206 -42.19 -25.22 37.28
CA LEU A 206 -42.15 -24.27 36.18
C LEU A 206 -42.91 -22.97 36.48
N ILE A 207 -44.04 -23.06 37.18
CA ILE A 207 -44.90 -21.91 37.54
C ILE A 207 -44.23 -21.03 38.60
N TYR A 208 -43.58 -21.63 39.59
CA TYR A 208 -43.00 -20.92 40.73
C TYR A 208 -41.48 -20.77 40.54
N ASP A 209 -40.68 -21.71 41.02
CA ASP A 209 -39.25 -21.47 41.26
C ASP A 209 -38.35 -21.60 40.03
N MET A 210 -38.63 -22.55 39.14
CA MET A 210 -37.75 -22.88 38.02
C MET A 210 -37.62 -21.70 37.04
N LYS A 211 -38.74 -21.02 36.74
CA LYS A 211 -38.72 -19.84 35.87
C LYS A 211 -38.02 -18.65 36.53
N GLY A 212 -38.29 -18.40 37.82
CA GLY A 212 -37.61 -17.36 38.58
C GLY A 212 -36.10 -17.60 38.63
N GLY A 213 -35.69 -18.84 38.89
CA GLY A 213 -34.29 -19.22 38.97
C GLY A 213 -33.57 -19.14 37.62
N ASN A 214 -34.22 -19.55 36.54
CA ASN A 214 -33.71 -19.36 35.17
C ASN A 214 -33.54 -17.87 34.82
N VAL A 215 -34.47 -17.01 35.23
CA VAL A 215 -34.39 -15.55 35.00
C VAL A 215 -33.25 -14.94 35.81
N GLN A 216 -33.11 -15.30 37.10
CA GLN A 216 -32.01 -14.86 37.94
C GLN A 216 -30.65 -15.35 37.41
N TYR A 217 -30.56 -16.61 36.97
CA TYR A 217 -29.33 -17.16 36.38
C TYR A 217 -28.94 -16.39 35.12
N ARG A 218 -29.89 -16.14 34.21
CA ARG A 218 -29.65 -15.35 33.00
C ARG A 218 -29.22 -13.92 33.34
N ALA A 219 -29.85 -13.28 34.32
CA ALA A 219 -29.46 -11.95 34.80
C ALA A 219 -28.03 -11.94 35.34
N ALA A 220 -27.60 -13.00 36.03
CA ALA A 220 -26.22 -13.15 36.49
C ALA A 220 -25.22 -13.27 35.32
N ILE A 221 -25.58 -13.97 34.22
CA ILE A 221 -24.75 -14.00 33.00
C ILE A 221 -24.64 -12.59 32.39
N VAL A 222 -25.77 -11.88 32.26
CA VAL A 222 -25.81 -10.50 31.73
C VAL A 222 -24.94 -9.56 32.57
N GLN A 223 -24.99 -9.69 33.90
CA GLN A 223 -24.17 -8.89 34.79
C GLN A 223 -22.69 -9.20 34.59
N GLN A 224 -22.31 -10.48 34.52
CA GLN A 224 -20.93 -10.90 34.25
C GLN A 224 -20.41 -10.39 32.89
N GLN A 225 -21.24 -10.40 31.85
CA GLN A 225 -20.92 -9.82 30.55
C GLN A 225 -20.71 -8.30 30.68
N THR A 226 -21.61 -7.60 31.37
CA THR A 226 -21.53 -6.15 31.60
C THR A 226 -20.25 -5.77 32.33
N ASP A 227 -19.89 -6.50 33.39
CA ASP A 227 -18.65 -6.28 34.14
C ASP A 227 -17.41 -6.52 33.27
N THR A 228 -17.44 -7.57 32.45
CA THR A 228 -16.37 -7.89 31.50
C THR A 228 -16.21 -6.79 30.44
N ILE A 229 -17.31 -6.29 29.89
CA ILE A 229 -17.32 -5.17 28.92
C ILE A 229 -16.73 -3.91 29.56
N ASN A 230 -17.13 -3.59 30.79
CA ASN A 230 -16.62 -2.42 31.50
C ASN A 230 -15.11 -2.51 31.77
N LEU A 231 -14.62 -3.70 32.14
CA LEU A 231 -13.18 -3.95 32.27
C LEU A 231 -12.44 -3.72 30.96
N TRP A 232 -12.90 -4.33 29.86
CA TRP A 232 -12.28 -4.18 28.54
C TRP A 232 -12.32 -2.74 28.04
N ARG A 233 -13.45 -2.03 28.22
CA ARG A 233 -13.56 -0.61 27.89
C ARG A 233 -12.51 0.21 28.63
N THR A 234 -12.34 -0.06 29.93
CA THR A 234 -11.37 0.65 30.77
C THR A 234 -9.93 0.38 30.32
N LEU A 235 -9.58 -0.89 30.05
CA LEU A 235 -8.28 -1.28 29.54
C LEU A 235 -7.96 -0.64 28.18
N LEU A 236 -8.93 -0.64 27.25
CA LEU A 236 -8.76 -0.03 25.93
C LEU A 236 -8.51 1.49 26.04
N ILE A 237 -9.22 2.18 26.93
CA ILE A 237 -9.00 3.62 27.20
C ILE A 237 -7.59 3.86 27.74
N ILE A 238 -7.13 3.06 28.71
CA ILE A 238 -5.78 3.19 29.29
C ILE A 238 -4.71 2.95 28.21
N ILE A 239 -4.83 1.88 27.43
CA ILE A 239 -3.88 1.55 26.35
C ILE A 239 -3.87 2.65 25.30
N PHE A 240 -5.03 3.21 24.96
CA PHE A 240 -5.12 4.33 24.02
C PHE A 240 -4.37 5.56 24.54
N ALA A 241 -4.58 5.96 25.80
CA ALA A 241 -3.86 7.07 26.41
C ALA A 241 -2.34 6.83 26.43
N VAL A 242 -1.89 5.64 26.85
CA VAL A 242 -0.47 5.25 26.83
C VAL A 242 0.09 5.28 25.41
N SER A 243 -0.67 4.87 24.40
CA SER A 243 -0.24 4.91 23.00
C SER A 243 -0.01 6.34 22.50
N ILE A 244 -0.87 7.29 22.88
CA ILE A 244 -0.69 8.71 22.54
C ILE A 244 0.58 9.24 23.21
N VAL A 245 0.75 9.00 24.50
CA VAL A 245 1.91 9.49 25.27
C VAL A 245 3.22 8.91 24.71
N THR A 246 3.27 7.60 24.44
CA THR A 246 4.47 6.96 23.87
C THR A 246 4.76 7.43 22.45
N THR A 247 3.74 7.66 21.61
CA THR A 247 3.93 8.24 20.27
C THR A 247 4.47 9.67 20.37
N PHE A 248 3.95 10.46 21.30
CA PHE A 248 4.44 11.82 21.54
C PHE A 248 5.90 11.83 22.03
N ILE A 249 6.24 10.95 22.97
CA ILE A 249 7.63 10.75 23.43
C ILE A 249 8.52 10.34 22.26
N GLY A 250 8.12 9.34 21.46
CA GLY A 250 8.89 8.92 20.29
C GLY A 250 9.09 10.05 19.27
N TYR A 251 8.08 10.89 19.06
CA TYR A 251 8.20 12.07 18.21
C TYR A 251 9.22 13.08 18.77
N VAL A 252 9.10 13.44 20.06
CA VAL A 252 9.97 14.45 20.68
C VAL A 252 11.41 13.97 20.85
N PHE A 253 11.64 12.70 21.20
CA PHE A 253 12.96 12.19 21.53
C PHE A 253 13.67 11.48 20.38
N CYS A 254 12.96 10.97 19.37
CA CYS A 254 13.58 10.33 18.21
C CYS A 254 13.54 11.24 16.98
N LEU A 255 12.33 11.63 16.54
CA LEU A 255 12.16 12.32 15.26
C LEU A 255 12.71 13.75 15.27
N VAL A 256 12.51 14.49 16.37
CA VAL A 256 13.05 15.86 16.48
C VAL A 256 14.58 15.88 16.47
N PRO A 257 15.30 15.08 17.28
CA PRO A 257 16.76 15.00 17.19
C PRO A 257 17.27 14.47 15.85
N GLU A 258 16.60 13.46 15.28
CA GLU A 258 16.96 12.91 13.96
C GLU A 258 16.88 13.97 12.86
N ARG A 259 15.85 14.83 12.89
CA ARG A 259 15.79 16.00 12.00
C ARG A 259 17.02 16.89 12.15
N THR A 260 17.43 17.22 13.36
CA THR A 260 18.62 18.06 13.62
C THR A 260 19.90 17.39 13.13
N ILE A 261 20.05 16.08 13.35
CA ILE A 261 21.19 15.30 12.85
C ILE A 261 21.20 15.30 11.33
N LEU A 262 20.06 15.06 10.67
CA LEU A 262 19.94 15.08 9.22
C LEU A 262 20.27 16.46 8.64
N TYR A 263 19.86 17.55 9.31
CA TYR A 263 20.27 18.90 8.91
C TYR A 263 21.78 19.09 9.03
N HIS A 264 22.40 18.66 10.14
CA HIS A 264 23.85 18.75 10.30
C HIS A 264 24.61 17.88 9.29
N VAL A 265 24.11 16.69 8.96
CA VAL A 265 24.68 15.82 7.93
C VAL A 265 24.52 16.45 6.56
N ALA A 266 23.37 17.04 6.24
CA ALA A 266 23.15 17.74 4.97
C ALA A 266 24.04 18.98 4.84
N GLU A 267 24.15 19.79 5.89
CA GLU A 267 25.04 20.96 5.94
C GLU A 267 26.51 20.53 5.87
N GLY A 268 26.90 19.48 6.60
CA GLY A 268 28.24 18.90 6.54
C GLY A 268 28.57 18.36 5.16
N SER A 269 27.64 17.65 4.52
CA SER A 269 27.80 17.13 3.16
C SER A 269 27.87 18.25 2.13
N ALA A 270 27.09 19.33 2.29
CA ALA A 270 27.17 20.51 1.45
C ALA A 270 28.53 21.20 1.57
N LYS A 271 29.03 21.40 2.81
CA LYS A 271 30.38 21.92 3.05
C LYS A 271 31.47 21.00 2.51
N MET A 272 31.31 19.68 2.62
CA MET A 272 32.26 18.72 2.02
C MET A 272 32.26 18.81 0.50
N ARG A 273 31.10 19.06 -0.13
CA ARG A 273 31.00 19.31 -1.56
C ARG A 273 31.64 20.65 -1.96
N GLU A 274 31.56 21.69 -1.13
CA GLU A 274 32.28 22.95 -1.34
C GLU A 274 33.81 22.79 -1.18
N LEU A 275 34.24 21.82 -0.37
CA LEU A 275 35.65 21.48 -0.14
C LEU A 275 36.19 20.41 -1.11
N ASP A 276 35.33 19.82 -1.95
CA ASP A 276 35.73 18.84 -2.94
C ASP A 276 36.58 19.53 -4.03
N PRO A 277 37.87 19.18 -4.18
CA PRO A 277 38.73 19.77 -5.20
C PRO A 277 38.17 19.61 -6.62
N ALA A 278 37.38 18.56 -6.88
CA ALA A 278 36.72 18.36 -8.16
C ALA A 278 35.53 19.30 -8.37
N ALA A 279 34.84 19.73 -7.30
CA ALA A 279 33.79 20.74 -7.34
C ALA A 279 34.38 22.16 -7.45
N ASP A 280 35.45 22.47 -6.71
CA ASP A 280 36.20 23.75 -6.83
C ASP A 280 36.85 23.90 -8.21
N ALA A 281 37.46 22.84 -8.77
CA ALA A 281 37.98 22.86 -10.14
C ALA A 281 36.85 23.00 -11.18
N SER A 282 35.73 22.29 -10.98
CA SER A 282 34.52 22.39 -11.80
C SER A 282 33.93 23.80 -11.79
N ASP A 283 33.84 24.47 -10.64
CA ASP A 283 33.30 25.84 -10.51
C ASP A 283 34.29 26.92 -10.99
N ARG A 284 35.59 26.64 -10.98
CA ARG A 284 36.61 27.51 -11.64
C ARG A 284 36.52 27.48 -13.16
N THR A 285 36.03 26.39 -13.74
CA THR A 285 35.61 26.35 -15.14
C THR A 285 34.15 26.78 -15.25
N GLY A 286 33.77 27.65 -16.19
CA GLY A 286 32.38 28.11 -16.34
C GLY A 286 31.37 26.99 -16.66
N MET A 287 31.85 25.77 -16.92
CA MET A 287 31.06 24.59 -17.31
C MET A 287 30.50 23.80 -16.13
N GLY A 288 30.97 24.03 -14.89
CA GLY A 288 30.47 23.35 -13.71
C GLY A 288 30.45 21.83 -13.88
N ALA A 289 29.36 21.18 -13.44
CA ALA A 289 29.19 19.73 -13.53
C ALA A 289 29.21 19.16 -14.97
N SER A 290 29.14 20.01 -16.00
CA SER A 290 29.25 19.60 -17.41
C SER A 290 30.67 19.69 -17.98
N ALA A 291 31.67 20.07 -17.18
CA ALA A 291 33.07 19.84 -17.54
C ALA A 291 33.36 18.34 -17.60
N TRP A 292 34.19 17.90 -18.54
CA TRP A 292 34.63 16.49 -18.56
C TRP A 292 35.45 16.19 -17.31
N LYS A 293 35.17 15.05 -16.68
CA LYS A 293 35.88 14.53 -15.53
C LYS A 293 36.12 13.04 -15.74
N ASP A 294 37.22 12.52 -15.20
CA ASP A 294 37.57 11.10 -15.35
C ASP A 294 36.49 10.17 -14.75
N GLU A 295 35.73 10.65 -13.75
CA GLU A 295 34.59 9.92 -13.18
C GLU A 295 33.46 9.63 -14.18
N TYR A 296 33.37 10.42 -15.27
CA TYR A 296 32.42 10.21 -16.35
C TYR A 296 32.94 9.26 -17.44
N SER A 297 34.20 8.84 -17.40
CA SER A 297 34.71 7.87 -18.37
C SER A 297 33.86 6.60 -18.34
N CYS A 298 33.41 6.17 -19.51
CA CYS A 298 32.72 4.90 -19.68
C CYS A 298 33.68 3.74 -19.92
N ASP A 299 34.99 3.93 -19.71
CA ASP A 299 36.06 2.94 -19.96
C ASP A 299 36.15 2.49 -21.43
N CYS A 300 35.68 3.32 -22.38
CA CYS A 300 35.84 3.12 -23.81
C CYS A 300 36.37 4.41 -24.47
N ILE A 301 37.60 4.34 -24.97
CA ILE A 301 38.33 5.52 -25.48
C ILE A 301 37.57 6.21 -26.61
N ARG A 302 37.00 5.45 -27.54
CA ARG A 302 36.18 5.99 -28.63
C ARG A 302 34.99 6.80 -28.11
N LEU A 303 34.22 6.25 -27.18
CA LEU A 303 33.02 6.92 -26.65
C LEU A 303 33.40 8.14 -25.82
N ASP A 304 34.38 8.00 -24.92
CA ASP A 304 34.87 9.09 -24.08
C ASP A 304 35.38 10.28 -24.92
N ARG A 305 36.06 10.01 -26.03
CA ARG A 305 36.51 11.07 -26.95
C ARG A 305 35.35 11.84 -27.57
N GLU A 306 34.27 11.15 -27.93
CA GLU A 306 33.11 11.79 -28.54
C GLU A 306 32.30 12.60 -27.54
N HIS A 307 32.13 12.07 -26.32
CA HIS A 307 31.55 12.84 -25.21
C HIS A 307 32.38 14.08 -24.89
N GLN A 308 33.71 13.97 -24.86
CA GLN A 308 34.59 15.12 -24.68
C GLN A 308 34.45 16.16 -25.80
N LYS A 309 34.39 15.73 -27.06
CA LYS A 309 34.17 16.64 -28.21
C LYS A 309 32.84 17.39 -28.07
N MET A 310 31.77 16.68 -27.69
CA MET A 310 30.45 17.27 -27.44
C MET A 310 30.51 18.34 -26.33
N LEU A 311 31.21 18.08 -25.23
CA LEU A 311 31.31 19.05 -24.13
C LEU A 311 32.17 20.26 -24.50
N ILE A 312 33.21 20.08 -25.32
CA ILE A 312 34.03 21.19 -25.83
C ILE A 312 33.21 22.10 -26.76
N SER A 313 32.43 21.53 -27.69
CA SER A 313 31.55 22.34 -28.55
C SER A 313 30.44 23.03 -27.76
N LEU A 314 29.90 22.36 -26.74
CA LEU A 314 28.97 22.94 -25.79
C LEU A 314 29.59 24.13 -25.06
N ALA A 315 30.84 24.02 -24.60
CA ALA A 315 31.54 25.12 -23.94
C ALA A 315 31.68 26.34 -24.85
N GLY A 316 32.03 26.14 -26.12
CA GLY A 316 32.08 27.22 -27.11
C GLY A 316 30.73 27.90 -27.32
N LEU A 317 29.64 27.12 -27.44
CA LEU A 317 28.28 27.66 -27.53
C LEU A 317 27.89 28.46 -26.28
N CYS A 318 28.14 27.90 -25.10
CA CYS A 318 27.77 28.53 -23.84
C CYS A 318 28.57 29.83 -23.62
N ARG A 319 29.86 29.85 -23.97
CA ARG A 319 30.67 31.07 -23.97
C ARG A 319 30.15 32.12 -24.94
N ALA A 320 29.64 31.72 -26.11
CA ALA A 320 29.03 32.67 -27.05
C ALA A 320 27.70 33.25 -26.51
N ILE A 321 26.94 32.49 -25.74
CA ILE A 321 25.68 32.94 -25.11
C ILE A 321 25.94 33.81 -23.87
N ASP A 322 26.93 33.43 -23.04
CA ASP A 322 27.25 34.08 -21.77
C ASP A 322 28.74 34.45 -21.72
N GLY A 323 29.00 35.76 -21.84
CA GLY A 323 30.34 36.32 -21.88
C GLY A 323 31.07 36.35 -20.54
N THR A 324 30.47 35.85 -19.47
CA THR A 324 31.13 35.67 -18.16
C THR A 324 31.76 34.29 -17.99
N MET A 325 31.37 33.30 -18.79
CA MET A 325 31.81 31.91 -18.60
C MET A 325 33.30 31.71 -18.84
N ASN A 326 34.01 31.08 -17.90
CA ASN A 326 35.42 30.74 -18.06
C ASN A 326 35.60 29.39 -18.80
N VAL A 327 35.89 29.43 -20.10
CA VAL A 327 36.10 28.21 -20.92
C VAL A 327 37.53 28.05 -21.41
N ALA A 328 38.50 28.69 -20.75
CA ALA A 328 39.89 28.74 -21.20
C ALA A 328 40.52 27.35 -21.34
N GLU A 329 40.23 26.45 -20.41
CA GLU A 329 40.71 25.07 -20.44
C GLU A 329 40.16 24.29 -21.63
N GLN A 330 38.83 24.34 -21.85
CA GLN A 330 38.18 23.66 -22.96
C GLN A 330 38.67 24.20 -24.31
N TYR A 331 38.89 25.52 -24.38
CA TYR A 331 39.45 26.17 -25.56
C TYR A 331 40.89 25.74 -25.83
N SER A 332 41.75 25.67 -24.80
CA SER A 332 43.13 25.17 -24.93
C SER A 332 43.16 23.70 -25.36
N LYS A 333 42.29 22.86 -24.79
CA LYS A 333 42.16 21.45 -25.18
C LYS A 333 41.70 21.30 -26.63
N LEU A 334 40.76 22.13 -27.09
CA LEU A 334 40.35 22.16 -28.49
C LEU A 334 41.50 22.53 -29.42
N GLN A 335 42.30 23.53 -29.06
CA GLN A 335 43.49 23.92 -29.85
C GLN A 335 44.47 22.75 -29.98
N GLN A 336 44.77 22.05 -28.88
CA GLN A 336 45.64 20.87 -28.90
C GLN A 336 45.08 19.76 -29.80
N LEU A 337 43.78 19.47 -29.69
CA LEU A 337 43.11 18.48 -30.53
C LEU A 337 43.17 18.85 -32.01
N MET A 338 42.96 20.13 -32.36
CA MET A 338 43.01 20.59 -33.75
C MET A 338 44.43 20.66 -34.30
N GLN A 339 45.45 20.83 -33.46
CA GLN A 339 46.85 20.68 -33.86
C GLN A 339 47.20 19.22 -34.16
N ALA A 340 46.68 18.28 -33.36
CA ALA A 340 46.95 16.85 -33.54
C ALA A 340 46.17 16.25 -34.72
N LYS A 341 44.87 16.55 -34.84
CA LYS A 341 43.98 16.03 -35.89
C LYS A 341 42.91 17.07 -36.22
N PRO A 342 43.13 17.91 -37.25
CA PRO A 342 42.18 18.95 -37.64
C PRO A 342 40.83 18.37 -38.08
N THR A 343 39.74 18.95 -37.60
CA THR A 343 38.38 18.65 -38.06
C THR A 343 37.68 19.93 -38.47
N ALA A 344 36.80 19.87 -39.48
CA ALA A 344 36.09 21.05 -39.97
C ALA A 344 35.27 21.73 -38.86
N ASP A 345 34.55 20.95 -38.06
CA ASP A 345 33.75 21.48 -36.94
C ASP A 345 34.63 22.05 -35.83
N GLY A 346 35.75 21.40 -35.48
CA GLY A 346 36.65 21.91 -34.44
C GLY A 346 37.37 23.20 -34.85
N LEU A 347 37.83 23.30 -36.09
CA LEU A 347 38.40 24.54 -36.64
C LEU A 347 37.35 25.67 -36.69
N ALA A 348 36.11 25.36 -37.07
CA ALA A 348 35.03 26.33 -37.10
C ALA A 348 34.67 26.83 -35.69
N ILE A 349 34.71 25.98 -34.66
CA ILE A 349 34.51 26.40 -33.27
C ILE A 349 35.61 27.39 -32.86
N LEU A 350 36.89 27.08 -33.14
CA LEU A 350 38.01 27.97 -32.81
C LEU A 350 37.85 29.35 -33.47
N GLU A 351 37.61 29.38 -34.79
CA GLU A 351 37.41 30.63 -35.54
C GLU A 351 36.26 31.47 -34.98
N MET A 352 35.12 30.82 -34.68
CA MET A 352 33.95 31.52 -34.15
C MET A 352 34.17 32.03 -32.73
N MET A 353 34.87 31.28 -31.87
CA MET A 353 35.21 31.72 -30.52
C MET A 353 36.18 32.90 -30.54
N ASP A 354 37.20 32.86 -31.40
CA ASP A 354 38.12 33.98 -31.61
C ASP A 354 37.39 35.23 -32.09
N GLN A 355 36.44 35.06 -33.02
CA GLN A 355 35.60 36.16 -33.47
C GLN A 355 34.77 36.74 -32.33
N VAL A 356 34.13 35.91 -31.49
CA VAL A 356 33.35 36.39 -30.34
C VAL A 356 34.22 37.15 -29.34
N GLU A 357 35.40 36.62 -29.00
CA GLU A 357 36.30 37.29 -28.06
C GLU A 357 36.86 38.60 -28.61
N LYS A 358 37.19 38.64 -29.91
CA LYS A 358 37.61 39.88 -30.57
C LYS A 358 36.52 40.96 -30.48
N GLU A 359 35.28 40.64 -30.83
CA GLU A 359 34.17 41.58 -30.77
C GLU A 359 33.91 42.10 -29.35
N ARG A 360 34.05 41.21 -28.34
CA ARG A 360 33.91 41.59 -26.92
C ARG A 360 35.07 42.46 -26.43
N GLU A 361 36.31 42.17 -26.83
CA GLU A 361 37.48 42.95 -26.42
C GLU A 361 37.47 44.35 -27.06
N GLU A 362 37.02 44.49 -28.31
CA GLU A 362 36.81 45.79 -28.96
C GLU A 362 35.83 46.66 -28.16
N VAL A 363 34.72 46.07 -27.69
CA VAL A 363 33.74 46.79 -26.87
C VAL A 363 34.32 47.13 -25.49
N ARG A 364 35.03 46.20 -24.84
CA ARG A 364 35.74 46.49 -23.56
C ARG A 364 36.72 47.65 -23.70
N ALA A 365 37.49 47.68 -24.79
CA ALA A 365 38.42 48.77 -25.07
C ALA A 365 37.69 50.10 -25.30
N SER A 366 36.55 50.08 -26.00
CA SER A 366 35.73 51.28 -26.24
C SER A 366 35.07 51.84 -24.97
N LEU A 367 34.80 51.00 -23.96
CA LEU A 367 34.21 51.38 -22.68
C LEU A 367 35.23 51.93 -21.67
N GLY A 368 36.50 52.10 -22.07
CA GLY A 368 37.51 52.78 -21.27
C GLY A 368 38.14 51.94 -20.15
N SER A 369 38.12 50.61 -20.24
CA SER A 369 38.89 49.77 -19.31
C SER A 369 40.39 49.87 -19.62
N ALA A 370 41.02 50.91 -19.06
CA ALA A 370 42.47 51.06 -19.01
C ALA A 370 43.08 49.90 -18.20
N GLY A 371 44.24 49.43 -18.65
CA GLY A 371 44.88 48.19 -18.19
C GLY A 371 45.11 48.09 -16.68
N GLY A 372 44.98 46.87 -16.19
CA GLY A 372 45.28 46.42 -14.83
C GLY A 372 44.47 45.16 -14.50
N ASP A 373 44.99 44.29 -13.64
CA ASP A 373 44.50 42.93 -13.28
C ASP A 373 43.04 42.84 -12.74
N GLN A 374 42.26 43.92 -12.79
CA GLN A 374 40.82 43.92 -12.57
C GLN A 374 40.09 43.95 -13.92
N LYS A 375 40.25 42.91 -14.74
CA LYS A 375 39.25 42.57 -15.78
C LYS A 375 37.96 42.20 -15.05
N ILE A 376 37.13 43.19 -14.74
CA ILE A 376 35.81 42.96 -14.17
C ILE A 376 35.08 41.99 -15.11
N LEU A 377 34.63 40.88 -14.54
CA LEU A 377 33.93 39.76 -15.17
C LEU A 377 32.51 40.15 -15.63
N LEU A 378 32.37 41.34 -16.23
CA LEU A 378 31.11 41.87 -16.75
C LEU A 378 30.94 41.40 -18.18
N ASP A 379 29.80 40.78 -18.46
CA ASP A 379 29.41 40.47 -19.83
C ASP A 379 29.10 41.77 -20.59
N VAL A 380 30.02 42.18 -21.45
CA VAL A 380 29.88 43.37 -22.30
C VAL A 380 28.91 43.17 -23.46
N THR A 381 28.34 41.97 -23.63
CA THR A 381 27.37 41.68 -24.69
C THR A 381 26.13 42.58 -24.59
N ALA A 382 25.77 43.04 -23.39
CA ALA A 382 24.69 44.01 -23.19
C ALA A 382 24.96 45.38 -23.84
N ALA A 383 26.22 45.72 -24.09
CA ALA A 383 26.64 46.97 -24.73
C ALA A 383 26.83 46.84 -26.25
N PHE A 384 26.53 45.68 -26.85
CA PHE A 384 26.66 45.49 -28.30
C PHE A 384 25.61 46.28 -29.07
N ASP A 385 26.02 46.88 -30.19
CA ASP A 385 25.08 47.46 -31.15
C ASP A 385 24.32 46.37 -31.93
N GLN A 386 23.33 46.80 -32.71
CA GLN A 386 22.49 45.87 -33.49
C GLN A 386 23.29 45.03 -34.51
N SER A 387 24.38 45.55 -35.05
CA SER A 387 25.22 44.83 -36.02
C SER A 387 26.01 43.71 -35.33
N LYS A 388 26.67 44.04 -34.22
CA LYS A 388 27.41 43.08 -33.39
C LYS A 388 26.47 42.01 -32.81
N LEU A 389 25.26 42.37 -32.38
CA LEU A 389 24.24 41.40 -31.94
C LEU A 389 23.80 40.46 -33.07
N GLN A 390 23.66 40.95 -34.31
CA GLN A 390 23.36 40.09 -35.46
C GLN A 390 24.49 39.12 -35.80
N ILE A 391 25.75 39.57 -35.71
CA ILE A 391 26.92 38.72 -35.92
C ILE A 391 26.96 37.63 -34.84
N LEU A 392 26.84 38.02 -33.57
CA LEU A 392 26.81 37.08 -32.45
C LEU A 392 25.68 36.07 -32.58
N GLY A 393 24.47 36.51 -32.95
CA GLY A 393 23.34 35.63 -33.21
C GLY A 393 23.61 34.60 -34.31
N LYS A 394 24.30 34.98 -35.40
CA LYS A 394 24.72 34.05 -36.46
C LYS A 394 25.75 33.04 -35.94
N ILE A 395 26.70 33.49 -35.11
CA ILE A 395 27.72 32.62 -34.49
C ILE A 395 27.06 31.61 -33.55
N ILE A 396 26.15 32.05 -32.67
CA ILE A 396 25.41 31.18 -31.75
C ILE A 396 24.64 30.09 -32.52
N VAL A 397 23.95 30.44 -33.62
CA VAL A 397 23.23 29.46 -34.44
C VAL A 397 24.17 28.46 -35.11
N ARG A 398 25.36 28.88 -35.55
CA ARG A 398 26.37 27.99 -36.14
C ARG A 398 26.98 27.06 -35.10
N LEU A 399 27.38 27.57 -33.94
CA LEU A 399 27.88 26.76 -32.82
C LEU A 399 26.83 25.75 -32.36
N LEU A 400 25.57 26.17 -32.23
CA LEU A 400 24.46 25.29 -31.89
C LEU A 400 24.25 24.18 -32.94
N SER A 401 24.44 24.50 -34.23
CA SER A 401 24.41 23.50 -35.32
C SER A 401 25.51 22.44 -35.16
N ILE A 402 26.71 22.83 -34.74
CA ILE A 402 27.83 21.91 -34.46
C ILE A 402 27.52 21.03 -33.25
N VAL A 403 27.07 21.61 -32.13
CA VAL A 403 26.68 20.87 -30.92
C VAL A 403 25.64 19.80 -31.25
N ILE A 404 24.61 20.15 -32.02
CA ILE A 404 23.58 19.19 -32.44
C ILE A 404 24.18 18.08 -33.32
N ARG A 405 25.03 18.39 -34.30
CA ARG A 405 25.68 17.36 -35.14
C ARG A 405 26.50 16.39 -34.30
N GLN A 406 27.35 16.90 -33.41
CA GLN A 406 28.22 16.06 -32.58
C GLN A 406 27.40 15.19 -31.63
N THR A 407 26.37 15.76 -31.00
CA THR A 407 25.45 15.00 -30.12
C THR A 407 24.79 13.86 -30.88
N PHE A 408 24.24 14.15 -32.04
CA PHE A 408 23.56 13.14 -32.85
C PHE A 408 24.55 12.08 -33.37
N SER A 409 25.76 12.48 -33.74
CA SER A 409 26.80 11.56 -34.21
C SER A 409 27.27 10.60 -33.13
N ALA A 410 27.52 11.08 -31.91
CA ALA A 410 27.96 10.25 -30.79
C ALA A 410 26.90 9.19 -30.44
N LEU A 411 25.65 9.61 -30.26
CA LEU A 411 24.55 8.71 -29.93
C LEU A 411 24.27 7.70 -31.07
N ALA A 412 24.47 8.11 -32.33
CA ALA A 412 24.29 7.21 -33.47
C ALA A 412 25.40 6.15 -33.53
N ASP A 413 26.61 6.50 -33.11
CA ASP A 413 27.75 5.60 -33.07
C ASP A 413 27.63 4.55 -31.97
N GLU A 414 27.21 4.95 -30.77
CA GLU A 414 26.88 4.04 -29.67
C GLU A 414 25.83 3.01 -30.12
N GLU A 415 24.76 3.49 -30.77
CA GLU A 415 23.71 2.62 -31.31
C GLU A 415 24.21 1.72 -32.44
N HIS A 416 25.15 2.20 -33.26
CA HIS A 416 25.80 1.40 -34.28
C HIS A 416 26.59 0.24 -33.64
N LEU A 417 27.37 0.51 -32.59
CA LEU A 417 28.13 -0.51 -31.84
C LEU A 417 27.18 -1.53 -31.18
N ILE A 418 26.09 -1.06 -30.55
CA ILE A 418 25.05 -1.91 -29.96
C ILE A 418 24.49 -2.91 -30.98
N ILE A 419 24.16 -2.42 -32.19
CA ILE A 419 23.59 -3.24 -33.26
C ILE A 419 24.64 -4.18 -33.85
N LYS A 420 25.82 -3.66 -34.19
CA LYS A 420 26.91 -4.40 -34.84
C LYS A 420 27.40 -5.57 -33.98
N TYR A 421 27.57 -5.35 -32.68
CA TYR A 421 28.09 -6.35 -31.75
C TYR A 421 27.01 -7.11 -30.98
N LYS A 422 25.74 -7.02 -31.42
CA LYS A 422 24.62 -7.80 -30.88
C LYS A 422 24.56 -7.69 -29.35
N VAL A 423 24.58 -6.46 -28.84
CA VAL A 423 24.33 -6.18 -27.42
C VAL A 423 22.90 -6.60 -27.07
N SER A 424 22.67 -6.99 -25.81
CA SER A 424 21.39 -7.60 -25.39
C SER A 424 20.20 -6.69 -25.69
N HIS A 425 19.06 -7.29 -26.03
CA HIS A 425 17.86 -6.52 -26.37
C HIS A 425 17.37 -5.62 -25.21
N ILE A 426 17.59 -6.06 -23.96
CA ILE A 426 17.22 -5.30 -22.76
C ILE A 426 18.03 -4.00 -22.69
N HIS A 427 19.36 -4.10 -22.77
CA HIS A 427 20.24 -2.93 -22.76
C HIS A 427 19.96 -2.04 -23.97
N LYS A 428 19.88 -2.61 -25.18
CA LYS A 428 19.54 -1.88 -26.41
C LYS A 428 18.27 -1.04 -26.24
N LYS A 429 17.18 -1.62 -25.73
CA LYS A 429 15.90 -0.91 -25.57
C LYS A 429 16.00 0.23 -24.56
N LEU A 430 16.66 0.01 -23.42
CA LEU A 430 16.88 1.03 -22.39
C LEU A 430 17.69 2.19 -22.97
N HIS A 431 18.81 1.88 -23.60
CA HIS A 431 19.76 2.82 -24.18
C HIS A 431 19.09 3.70 -25.25
N GLN A 432 18.41 3.09 -26.22
CA GLN A 432 17.66 3.80 -27.27
C GLN A 432 16.53 4.68 -26.70
N THR A 433 15.85 4.25 -25.65
CA THR A 433 14.79 5.06 -25.02
C THR A 433 15.37 6.33 -24.40
N GLN A 434 16.52 6.22 -23.73
CA GLN A 434 17.19 7.36 -23.11
C GLN A 434 17.76 8.33 -24.15
N HIS A 435 18.33 7.82 -25.26
CA HIS A 435 18.78 8.65 -26.39
C HIS A 435 17.65 9.50 -26.97
N ALA A 436 16.52 8.87 -27.30
CA ALA A 436 15.37 9.58 -27.85
C ALA A 436 14.85 10.65 -26.86
N ALA A 437 14.81 10.35 -25.56
CA ALA A 437 14.40 11.30 -24.54
C ALA A 437 15.36 12.49 -24.40
N PHE A 438 16.68 12.23 -24.43
CA PHE A 438 17.71 13.27 -24.36
C PHE A 438 17.66 14.18 -25.58
N ILE A 439 17.59 13.62 -26.79
CA ILE A 439 17.50 14.36 -28.04
C ILE A 439 16.30 15.33 -28.04
N ARG A 440 15.12 14.89 -27.56
CA ARG A 440 13.93 15.76 -27.48
C ARG A 440 14.15 16.97 -26.58
N LYS A 441 14.84 16.78 -25.45
CA LYS A 441 15.19 17.88 -24.53
C LYS A 441 16.19 18.83 -25.18
N VAL A 442 17.25 18.30 -25.80
CA VAL A 442 18.26 19.10 -26.51
C VAL A 442 17.63 19.90 -27.64
N GLN A 443 16.79 19.28 -28.48
CA GLN A 443 16.05 19.92 -29.56
C GLN A 443 15.16 21.07 -29.07
N THR A 444 14.48 20.87 -27.94
CA THR A 444 13.61 21.90 -27.36
C THR A 444 14.41 23.12 -26.95
N ILE A 445 15.54 22.95 -26.27
CA ILE A 445 16.41 24.08 -25.87
C ILE A 445 17.02 24.74 -27.12
N ALA A 446 17.51 23.95 -28.07
CA ALA A 446 18.11 24.44 -29.31
C ALA A 446 17.15 25.33 -30.11
N LEU A 447 15.87 24.95 -30.22
CA LEU A 447 14.86 25.76 -30.90
C LEU A 447 14.61 27.11 -30.22
N HIS A 448 14.64 27.17 -28.89
CA HIS A 448 14.49 28.42 -28.16
C HIS A 448 15.71 29.33 -28.34
N VAL A 449 16.92 28.78 -28.18
CA VAL A 449 18.17 29.51 -28.41
C VAL A 449 18.24 30.05 -29.84
N ALA A 450 17.97 29.22 -30.84
CA ALA A 450 17.99 29.63 -32.24
C ALA A 450 16.89 30.65 -32.59
N LYS A 451 15.77 30.65 -31.87
CA LYS A 451 14.71 31.66 -32.02
C LYS A 451 15.16 33.00 -31.48
N GLU A 452 15.75 33.04 -30.28
CA GLU A 452 16.25 34.30 -29.70
C GLU A 452 17.45 34.85 -30.46
N ALA A 453 18.38 33.98 -30.89
CA ALA A 453 19.58 34.39 -31.63
C ALA A 453 19.28 35.04 -33.00
N ARG A 454 18.05 34.92 -33.51
CA ARG A 454 17.61 35.58 -34.77
C ARG A 454 16.99 36.96 -34.54
N ILE A 455 16.74 37.35 -33.29
CA ILE A 455 16.19 38.67 -32.95
C ILE A 455 17.36 39.66 -32.94
N SER A 456 17.43 40.53 -33.95
CA SER A 456 18.61 41.36 -34.21
C SER A 456 18.87 42.47 -33.18
N ASN A 457 17.89 42.82 -32.35
CA ASN A 457 17.95 43.92 -31.39
C ASN A 457 18.00 43.45 -29.92
N LYS A 458 18.22 42.15 -29.67
CA LYS A 458 18.23 41.58 -28.32
C LYS A 458 19.29 40.49 -28.21
N GLN A 459 20.09 40.53 -27.15
CA GLN A 459 20.98 39.42 -26.82
C GLN A 459 20.19 38.16 -26.41
N VAL A 460 20.75 36.99 -26.69
CA VAL A 460 20.22 35.72 -26.17
C VAL A 460 20.35 35.73 -24.65
N HIS A 461 19.31 35.32 -23.94
CA HIS A 461 19.34 35.35 -22.49
C HIS A 461 20.36 34.33 -21.92
N SER A 462 21.27 34.78 -21.03
CA SER A 462 22.35 33.94 -20.46
C SER A 462 21.84 32.67 -19.77
N SER A 463 20.62 32.70 -19.21
CA SER A 463 19.99 31.51 -18.61
C SER A 463 19.86 30.31 -19.57
N PHE A 464 19.93 30.50 -20.90
CA PHE A 464 20.00 29.39 -21.84
C PHE A 464 21.31 28.60 -21.75
N ALA A 465 22.44 29.27 -21.48
CA ALA A 465 23.73 28.60 -21.24
C ALA A 465 23.64 27.69 -20.01
N GLN A 466 23.07 28.19 -18.91
CA GLN A 466 22.87 27.40 -17.69
C GLN A 466 21.92 26.22 -17.89
N LYS A 467 20.80 26.42 -18.61
CA LYS A 467 19.84 25.35 -18.92
C LYS A 467 20.46 24.22 -19.75
N ILE A 468 21.28 24.54 -20.74
CA ILE A 468 21.91 23.53 -21.58
C ILE A 468 23.05 22.82 -20.83
N ILE A 469 23.82 23.53 -20.01
CA ILE A 469 24.83 22.95 -19.11
C ILE A 469 24.18 21.92 -18.17
N GLN A 470 23.09 22.29 -17.50
CA GLN A 470 22.37 21.40 -16.59
C GLN A 470 21.83 20.16 -17.31
N LEU A 471 21.34 20.32 -18.56
CA LEU A 471 20.86 19.20 -19.35
C LEU A 471 21.97 18.19 -19.67
N TYR A 472 23.15 18.66 -20.07
CA TYR A 472 24.29 17.78 -20.37
C TYR A 472 24.92 17.19 -19.11
N ALA A 473 24.98 17.95 -18.01
CA ALA A 473 25.41 17.43 -16.71
C ALA A 473 24.52 16.27 -16.24
N GLY A 474 23.20 16.41 -16.36
CA GLY A 474 22.27 15.31 -16.07
C GLY A 474 22.49 14.09 -16.97
N TRP A 475 22.76 14.30 -18.26
CA TRP A 475 23.08 13.20 -19.18
C TRP A 475 24.41 12.51 -18.82
N LEU A 476 25.47 13.24 -18.48
CA LEU A 476 26.74 12.65 -18.03
C LEU A 476 26.55 11.76 -16.79
N ILE A 477 25.79 12.26 -15.80
CA ILE A 477 25.57 11.55 -14.53
C ILE A 477 24.63 10.35 -14.69
N ASP A 478 23.51 10.51 -15.39
CA ASP A 478 22.49 9.47 -15.42
C ASP A 478 22.61 8.49 -16.59
N HIS A 479 23.28 8.89 -17.66
CA HIS A 479 23.46 8.09 -18.85
C HIS A 479 24.90 7.64 -19.01
N VAL A 480 25.85 8.57 -19.19
CA VAL A 480 27.24 8.21 -19.53
C VAL A 480 27.89 7.37 -18.43
N SER A 481 27.86 7.83 -17.18
CA SER A 481 28.54 7.14 -16.06
C SER A 481 27.91 5.79 -15.67
N LYS A 482 26.72 5.45 -16.20
CA LYS A 482 25.94 4.28 -15.82
C LYS A 482 25.68 3.37 -17.02
N ILE A 483 24.96 3.88 -18.01
CA ILE A 483 24.49 3.14 -19.19
C ILE A 483 25.62 2.96 -20.20
N ASP A 484 26.39 4.02 -20.50
CA ASP A 484 27.50 3.87 -21.46
C ASP A 484 28.64 3.06 -20.86
N ARG A 485 28.89 3.19 -19.55
CA ARG A 485 29.85 2.32 -18.86
C ARG A 485 29.42 0.84 -18.92
N GLU A 486 28.14 0.55 -18.74
CA GLU A 486 27.62 -0.82 -18.95
C GLU A 486 27.77 -1.24 -20.42
N LEU A 487 27.50 -0.35 -21.38
CA LEU A 487 27.71 -0.64 -22.81
C LEU A 487 29.18 -1.02 -23.09
N SER A 488 30.13 -0.23 -22.60
CA SER A 488 31.56 -0.52 -22.76
C SER A 488 31.92 -1.88 -22.19
N ALA A 489 31.46 -2.21 -20.98
CA ALA A 489 31.67 -3.54 -20.39
C ALA A 489 31.09 -4.68 -21.26
N LEU A 490 29.96 -4.44 -21.94
CA LEU A 490 29.34 -5.40 -22.86
C LEU A 490 30.03 -5.51 -24.21
N LEU A 491 30.75 -4.46 -24.63
CA LEU A 491 31.56 -4.44 -25.85
C LEU A 491 32.92 -5.09 -25.66
N ILE A 492 33.49 -5.03 -24.45
CA ILE A 492 34.73 -5.72 -24.08
C ILE A 492 34.54 -7.23 -24.32
N GLY A 493 35.40 -7.82 -25.15
CA GLY A 493 35.34 -9.22 -25.55
C GLY A 493 34.40 -9.52 -26.73
N LYS A 494 33.64 -8.53 -27.24
CA LYS A 494 32.84 -8.64 -28.47
C LYS A 494 33.38 -7.81 -29.63
N ALA A 495 33.85 -6.60 -29.35
CA ALA A 495 34.42 -5.70 -30.33
C ALA A 495 35.97 -5.78 -30.34
N PRO A 496 36.64 -5.66 -31.49
CA PRO A 496 38.09 -5.54 -31.53
C PRO A 496 38.55 -4.25 -30.83
N GLU A 497 39.61 -4.33 -30.02
CA GLU A 497 40.19 -3.17 -29.31
C GLU A 497 40.54 -2.03 -30.28
N SER A 498 41.10 -2.35 -31.45
CA SER A 498 41.41 -1.36 -32.48
C SER A 498 40.20 -0.54 -32.95
N GLU A 499 38.99 -1.09 -32.86
CA GLU A 499 37.75 -0.39 -33.21
C GLU A 499 37.24 0.46 -32.04
N LEU A 500 37.41 -0.01 -30.79
CA LEU A 500 37.06 0.73 -29.57
C LEU A 500 38.02 1.88 -29.25
N ASP A 501 39.20 1.90 -29.89
CA ASP A 501 40.20 2.98 -29.78
C ASP A 501 40.16 3.95 -30.97
N SER A 502 39.38 3.62 -32.00
CA SER A 502 39.29 4.41 -33.24
C SER A 502 38.39 5.65 -33.06
N ASP A 503 38.72 6.72 -33.76
CA ASP A 503 37.85 7.91 -33.80
C ASP A 503 36.72 7.70 -34.82
N ILE A 504 35.57 8.32 -34.56
CA ILE A 504 34.47 8.37 -35.54
C ILE A 504 34.89 9.25 -36.75
N GLU A 505 34.50 8.85 -37.95
CA GLU A 505 34.62 9.67 -39.14
C GLU A 505 33.80 10.96 -39.02
N ALA A 506 34.40 12.11 -39.30
CA ALA A 506 33.70 13.38 -39.28
C ALA A 506 32.66 13.43 -40.42
N HIS A 507 31.40 13.72 -40.08
CA HIS A 507 30.31 13.84 -41.03
C HIS A 507 29.89 15.30 -41.21
N GLU A 508 29.87 15.79 -42.45
CA GLU A 508 29.32 17.12 -42.79
C GLU A 508 27.79 17.18 -42.61
N HIS A 509 27.13 16.02 -42.66
CA HIS A 509 25.68 15.88 -42.54
C HIS A 509 25.27 15.42 -41.14
N LEU A 510 24.04 15.77 -40.75
CA LEU A 510 23.41 15.27 -39.52
C LEU A 510 23.14 13.77 -39.66
N VAL A 511 23.79 12.95 -38.83
CA VAL A 511 23.53 11.51 -38.69
C VAL A 511 22.49 11.30 -37.61
N VAL A 512 21.30 10.81 -37.97
CA VAL A 512 20.21 10.63 -36.99
C VAL A 512 20.33 9.26 -36.33
N PRO A 513 20.39 9.16 -34.99
CA PRO A 513 20.39 7.87 -34.30
C PRO A 513 19.16 7.03 -34.65
N HIS A 514 19.33 5.70 -34.65
CA HIS A 514 18.25 4.77 -34.98
C HIS A 514 17.09 4.92 -34.00
N SER A 515 17.38 5.08 -32.71
CA SER A 515 16.38 5.30 -31.65
C SER A 515 15.46 6.48 -31.94
N TYR A 516 16.01 7.59 -32.42
CA TYR A 516 15.25 8.79 -32.69
C TYR A 516 14.45 8.68 -33.98
N THR A 517 15.02 8.04 -35.00
CA THR A 517 14.31 7.71 -36.24
C THR A 517 13.11 6.81 -35.94
N SER A 518 13.33 5.71 -35.20
CA SER A 518 12.26 4.80 -34.78
C SER A 518 11.23 5.47 -33.89
N PHE A 519 11.63 6.37 -32.99
CA PHE A 519 10.69 7.17 -32.20
C PHE A 519 9.81 8.02 -33.11
N LEU A 520 10.39 8.80 -34.03
CA LEU A 520 9.65 9.68 -34.93
C LEU A 520 8.68 8.90 -35.84
N ASP A 521 9.05 7.68 -36.24
CA ASP A 521 8.21 6.82 -37.08
C ASP A 521 7.13 6.06 -36.29
N SER A 522 7.27 5.93 -34.97
CA SER A 522 6.33 5.22 -34.11
C SER A 522 5.04 5.99 -33.84
N ASP A 523 3.99 5.27 -33.43
CA ASP A 523 2.72 5.84 -32.97
C ASP A 523 2.86 6.70 -31.70
N ASN A 524 3.99 6.60 -31.00
CA ASN A 524 4.28 7.40 -29.79
C ASN A 524 4.76 8.83 -30.12
N ALA A 525 5.18 9.10 -31.36
CA ALA A 525 5.58 10.45 -31.76
C ALA A 525 4.36 11.25 -32.23
N SER A 526 4.15 12.41 -31.61
CA SER A 526 3.11 13.32 -32.06
C SER A 526 3.50 14.01 -33.38
N ILE A 527 2.51 14.50 -34.13
CA ILE A 527 2.75 15.39 -35.29
C ILE A 527 3.63 16.59 -34.87
N GLN A 528 3.49 17.05 -33.63
CA GLN A 528 4.30 18.12 -33.07
C GLN A 528 5.78 17.73 -32.95
N ASP A 529 6.12 16.51 -32.55
CA ASP A 529 7.53 16.05 -32.44
C ASP A 529 8.22 16.05 -33.81
N ARG A 530 7.54 15.54 -34.86
CA ARG A 530 8.04 15.57 -36.25
C ARG A 530 8.25 16.99 -36.76
N ASN A 531 7.28 17.86 -36.51
CA ASN A 531 7.34 19.27 -36.90
C ASN A 531 8.48 20.02 -36.18
N LEU A 532 8.72 19.72 -34.91
CA LEU A 532 9.83 20.32 -34.17
C LEU A 532 11.19 19.87 -34.72
N PHE A 533 11.33 18.60 -35.12
CA PHE A 533 12.57 18.09 -35.70
C PHE A 533 12.90 18.76 -37.04
N GLU A 534 11.93 18.82 -37.96
CA GLU A 534 12.10 19.50 -39.24
C GLU A 534 12.32 21.01 -39.08
N ARG A 535 11.65 21.63 -38.09
CA ARG A 535 11.90 23.02 -37.73
C ARG A 535 13.32 23.23 -37.24
N MET A 536 13.87 22.33 -36.41
CA MET A 536 15.25 22.42 -35.92
C MET A 536 16.23 22.32 -37.09
N LYS A 537 16.04 21.33 -37.99
CA LYS A 537 16.87 21.20 -39.20
C LYS A 537 16.89 22.47 -40.03
N LYS A 538 15.71 23.03 -40.32
CA LYS A 538 15.58 24.29 -41.07
C LYS A 538 16.21 25.47 -40.34
N MET A 539 16.05 25.56 -39.02
CA MET A 539 16.56 26.69 -38.24
C MET A 539 18.09 26.66 -38.11
N LEU A 540 18.69 25.48 -38.00
CA LEU A 540 20.13 25.29 -37.81
C LEU A 540 20.86 24.97 -39.12
N LYS A 541 20.16 25.00 -40.26
CA LYS A 541 20.65 24.66 -41.61
C LYS A 541 21.30 23.27 -41.65
N LEU A 542 20.72 22.31 -40.95
CA LEU A 542 21.20 20.93 -40.92
C LEU A 542 20.63 20.16 -42.12
N SER A 543 21.51 19.45 -42.82
CA SER A 543 21.12 18.50 -43.88
C SER A 543 21.32 17.08 -43.39
N THR A 544 20.36 16.20 -43.65
CA THR A 544 20.50 14.74 -43.47
C THR A 544 20.91 14.15 -44.82
N LYS A 545 21.81 13.16 -44.84
CA LYS A 545 22.12 12.44 -46.08
C LYS A 545 20.82 11.82 -46.60
N LYS A 546 20.41 12.11 -47.85
CA LYS A 546 19.32 11.36 -48.49
C LYS A 546 19.79 9.90 -48.53
N ALA A 547 19.05 9.00 -47.90
CA ALA A 547 19.16 7.59 -48.23
C ALA A 547 18.85 7.50 -49.73
N ASN A 548 19.83 7.13 -50.54
CA ASN A 548 19.51 6.64 -51.87
C ASN A 548 18.69 5.37 -51.63
N ASN A 549 17.44 5.40 -52.09
CA ASN A 549 16.48 4.30 -52.01
C ASN A 549 17.10 2.95 -52.38
#